data_AF-A0A7G2IQU3-F1
#
_entry.id   AF-A0A7G2IQU3-F1
#
_cell.length_a   1.000
_cell.length_b   1.000
_cell.length_c   1.000
_cell.angle_alpha   90.00
_cell.angle_beta   90.00
_cell.angle_gamma   90.00
#
_symmetry.space_group_name_H-M   'P 1'
#
loop_
_entity.id
_entity.type
_entity.pdbx_description
1 polymer ?
#
loop_
_entity_poly.entity_id
_entity_poly.type
_entity_poly.pdbx_seq_one_letter_code
_entity_poly.pdbx_strand_id
1 'polypeptide(L)' 'MDKLIDGATRDAKLQRIMDFITSAERADENTPVRLPGHEFTKLLEENRRNGITVDDSVWAKIQAL' A
#
# COMPACT_ATOMS: atom_id res chain seq x y z
N MET A 1 14.01 -11.14 -21.50
CA MET A 1 15.13 -10.49 -20.79
C MET A 1 14.92 -10.69 -19.29
N ASP A 2 15.27 -11.88 -18.79
CA ASP A 2 15.59 -12.08 -17.37
C ASP A 2 17.10 -11.80 -17.26
N LYS A 3 17.48 -10.57 -16.91
CA LYS A 3 18.90 -10.15 -16.94
C LYS A 3 19.66 -10.38 -15.63
N LEU A 4 18.96 -10.58 -14.51
CA LEU A 4 19.57 -10.71 -13.18
C LEU A 4 18.99 -11.86 -12.34
N ILE A 5 17.71 -12.17 -12.49
CA ILE A 5 17.01 -13.23 -11.77
C ILE A 5 15.79 -13.62 -12.60
N ASP A 6 15.43 -14.90 -12.61
CA ASP A 6 14.21 -15.36 -13.26
C ASP A 6 12.97 -14.88 -12.50
N GLY A 7 11.85 -14.72 -13.21
CA GLY A 7 10.61 -14.19 -12.63
C GLY A 7 10.10 -15.00 -11.43
N ALA A 8 10.17 -16.33 -11.49
CA ALA A 8 9.67 -17.18 -10.41
C ALA A 8 10.51 -17.03 -9.12
N THR A 9 11.84 -17.03 -9.25
CA THR A 9 12.73 -16.81 -8.11
C THR A 9 12.63 -15.39 -7.57
N ARG A 10 12.45 -14.39 -8.43
CA ARG A 10 12.18 -13.00 -8.01
C ARG A 10 10.95 -12.94 -7.12
N ASP A 11 9.84 -13.50 -7.58
CA ASP A 11 8.55 -13.43 -6.89
C ASP A 11 8.60 -14.22 -5.57
N ALA A 12 9.22 -15.40 -5.57
CA ALA A 12 9.43 -16.19 -4.35
C ALA A 12 10.30 -15.45 -3.31
N LYS A 13 11.37 -14.77 -3.76
CA LYS A 13 12.22 -13.98 -2.85
C LYS A 13 11.50 -12.75 -2.30
N LEU A 14 10.75 -12.05 -3.14
CA LEU A 14 9.95 -10.90 -2.71
C LEU A 14 8.89 -11.33 -1.71
N GLN A 15 8.17 -12.43 -1.97
CA GLN A 15 7.19 -12.98 -1.04
C GLN A 15 7.81 -13.28 0.31
N ARG A 16 8.97 -13.94 0.33
CA ARG A 16 9.69 -14.23 1.58
C ARG A 16 10.08 -12.97 2.37
N ILE A 17 10.50 -11.90 1.70
CA ILE A 17 10.83 -10.62 2.36
C ILE A 17 9.57 -9.98 2.95
N MET A 18 8.47 -9.97 2.20
CA MET A 18 7.19 -9.45 2.65
C MET A 18 6.68 -10.21 3.87
N ASP A 19 6.74 -11.54 3.84
CA ASP A 19 6.33 -12.39 4.95
C ASP A 19 7.20 -12.17 6.18
N PHE A 20 8.52 -12.05 5.99
CA PHE A 20 9.45 -11.80 7.09
C PHE A 20 9.16 -10.48 7.83
N ILE A 21 8.85 -9.41 7.10
CA ILE A 21 8.52 -8.11 7.71
C ILE A 21 7.15 -8.16 8.38
N THR A 22 6.14 -8.72 7.71
CA THR A 22 4.76 -8.72 8.22
C THR A 22 4.51 -9.69 9.38
N SER A 23 5.38 -10.70 9.54
CA SER A 23 5.38 -11.64 10.68
C SER A 23 6.27 -11.22 11.85
N ALA A 24 6.95 -10.07 11.76
CA ALA A 24 7.77 -9.55 12.85
C ALA A 24 6.94 -9.31 14.13
N GLU A 25 7.60 -9.41 15.28
CA GLU A 25 7.00 -9.08 16.57
C GLU A 25 6.49 -7.63 16.54
N ARG A 26 5.23 -7.46 16.92
CA ARG A 26 4.58 -6.14 16.87
C ARG A 26 4.91 -5.38 18.15
N ALA A 27 5.26 -4.10 18.01
CA ALA A 27 5.41 -3.21 19.16
C ALA A 27 4.06 -2.94 19.87
N ASP A 28 2.94 -3.03 19.13
CA ASP A 28 1.57 -2.96 19.64
C ASP A 28 0.74 -4.06 18.95
N GLU A 29 0.11 -4.92 19.74
CA GLU A 29 -0.69 -6.05 19.23
C GLU A 29 -1.85 -5.59 18.33
N ASN A 30 -2.40 -4.41 18.60
CA ASN A 30 -3.53 -3.84 17.86
C ASN A 30 -3.11 -3.21 16.52
N THR A 31 -1.82 -2.89 16.37
CA THR A 31 -1.30 -2.21 15.19
C THR A 31 -0.52 -3.21 14.32
N PRO A 32 -1.08 -3.66 13.20
CA PRO A 32 -0.41 -4.63 12.36
C PRO A 32 0.75 -4.02 11.57
N VAL A 33 1.83 -4.78 11.39
CA VAL A 33 2.97 -4.35 10.56
C VAL A 33 2.54 -4.23 9.10
N ARG A 34 2.96 -3.15 8.44
CA ARG A 34 2.64 -2.82 7.05
C ARG A 34 3.91 -2.60 6.25
N LEU A 35 3.87 -3.04 5.00
CA LEU A 35 4.92 -2.75 4.05
C LEU A 35 4.69 -1.34 3.46
N PRO A 36 5.77 -0.56 3.22
CA PRO A 36 5.66 0.74 2.58
C PRO A 36 4.90 0.64 1.25
N GLY A 37 3.90 1.51 1.06
CA GLY A 37 3.09 1.57 -0.17
C GLY A 37 1.95 0.54 -0.27
N HIS A 38 1.83 -0.43 0.63
CA HIS A 38 0.66 -1.34 0.65
C HIS A 38 -0.66 -0.62 1.00
N GLU A 39 -0.57 0.57 1.59
CA GLU A 39 -1.72 1.44 1.86
C GLU A 39 -2.40 1.94 0.57
N PHE A 40 -1.65 2.10 -0.54
CA PHE A 40 -2.22 2.63 -1.78
C PHE A 40 -3.24 1.71 -2.42
N THR A 41 -3.01 0.40 -2.39
CA THR A 41 -3.95 -0.59 -2.95
C THR A 41 -5.28 -0.53 -2.21
N LYS A 42 -5.24 -0.46 -0.87
CA LYS A 42 -6.43 -0.35 -0.03
C LYS A 42 -7.14 0.99 -0.22
N LEU A 43 -6.40 2.10 -0.16
CA LEU A 43 -6.93 3.45 -0.33
C LEU A 43 -7.61 3.62 -1.71
N LEU A 44 -7.03 3.05 -2.76
CA LEU A 44 -7.63 3.07 -4.10
C LEU A 44 -8.95 2.29 -4.15
N GLU A 45 -9.01 1.09 -3.56
CA GLU A 45 -10.25 0.31 -3.52
C GLU A 45 -11.34 1.04 -2.72
N GLU A 46 -10.98 1.60 -1.57
CA GLU A 46 -11.90 2.36 -0.71
C GLU A 46 -12.43 3.61 -1.41
N ASN A 47 -11.54 4.39 -2.03
CA ASN A 47 -11.93 5.59 -2.79
C ASN A 47 -12.83 5.25 -3.99
N ARG A 48 -12.61 4.11 -4.66
CA ARG A 48 -13.48 3.66 -5.76
C ARG A 48 -14.86 3.21 -5.29
N ARG A 49 -14.95 2.64 -4.08
CA ARG A 49 -16.22 2.14 -3.52
C ARG A 49 -17.04 3.26 -2.86
N ASN A 50 -16.38 4.16 -2.14
CA ASN A 50 -17.03 5.13 -1.26
C ASN A 50 -16.97 6.57 -1.79
N GLY A 51 -16.24 6.81 -2.89
CA GLY A 51 -15.89 8.15 -3.35
C GLY A 51 -14.60 8.66 -2.73
N ILE A 52 -14.01 9.70 -3.35
CA ILE A 52 -12.77 10.33 -2.87
C ILE A 52 -13.17 11.43 -1.89
N THR A 53 -12.77 11.30 -0.63
CA THR A 53 -12.90 12.40 0.34
C THR A 53 -11.90 13.50 -0.02
N VAL A 54 -12.42 14.70 -0.30
CA VAL A 54 -11.63 15.91 -0.55
C VAL A 54 -11.96 16.90 0.55
N ASP A 55 -10.93 17.57 1.07
CA ASP A 55 -11.09 18.63 2.06
C ASP A 55 -11.92 19.80 1.49
N ASP A 56 -12.89 20.29 2.26
CA ASP A 56 -13.83 21.33 1.81
C ASP A 56 -13.12 22.63 1.41
N SER A 57 -12.04 23.00 2.10
CA SER A 57 -11.27 24.21 1.77
C SER A 57 -10.52 24.05 0.44
N VAL A 58 -10.07 22.84 0.13
CA VAL A 58 -9.45 22.50 -1.16
C VAL A 58 -10.50 22.48 -2.26
N TRP A 59 -11.67 21.89 -2.01
CA TRP A 59 -12.76 21.86 -2.98
C TRP A 59 -13.25 23.27 -3.31
N ALA A 60 -13.42 24.14 -2.32
CA ALA A 60 -13.81 25.53 -2.52
C ALA A 60 -12.79 26.31 -3.38
N LYS A 61 -11.48 26.06 -3.20
CA LYS A 61 -10.43 26.64 -4.05
C LYS A 61 -10.52 26.17 -5.50
N ILE A 62 -10.86 24.90 -5.73
CA ILE A 62 -11.03 24.33 -7.08
C ILE A 62 -12.26 24.94 -7.76
N GLN A 63 -13.38 25.12 -7.03
CA GLN A 63 -14.59 25.73 -7.58
C GLN A 63 -14.45 27.23 -7.90
N ALA A 64 -13.46 27.90 -7.32
CA ALA A 64 -13.17 29.32 -7.55
C ALA A 64 -12.27 29.58 -8.78
N LEU A 65 -11.84 28.53 -9.49
CA LEU A 65 -11.13 28.60 -10.77
C LEU A 65 -12.10 28.80 -11.94
#